data_AF-A0A4W3GVA6-F1
#
_entry.id   AF-A0A4W3GVA6-F1
#
_cell.length_a   1.000
_cell.length_b   1.000
_cell.length_c   1.000
_cell.angle_alpha   90.00
_cell.angle_beta   90.00
_cell.angle_gamma   90.00
#
_symmetry.space_group_name_H-M   'P 1'
#
loop_
_entity.id
_entity.type
_entity.pdbx_description
1 polymer ?
#
loop_
_entity_poly.entity_id
_entity_poly.type
_entity_poly.pdbx_seq_one_letter_code
_entity_poly.pdbx_strand_id
1 'polypeptide(L)'
;MKKTTEELEVDYEDEYVIASLAQQNATKIALPESSDGEQLPSIVHGEPITDRRSTFQAHLAPVVTTGQVKMVLCKLYQNKKIASATHNIYSYRYTSTKGAI
;
A
#
# COMPACT_ATOMS: atom_id res chain seq x y z
N MET A 1 43.95 5.23 0.04
CA MET A 1 43.53 3.84 -0.29
C MET A 1 43.11 3.19 1.02
N LYS A 2 41.90 2.69 1.28
CA LYS A 2 40.73 2.37 0.46
C LYS A 2 39.46 2.71 1.27
N LYS A 3 38.43 3.13 0.54
CA LYS A 3 37.05 3.42 0.96
C LYS A 3 36.34 2.09 1.28
N THR A 4 35.52 2.06 2.33
CA THR A 4 34.47 1.03 2.47
C THR A 4 33.23 1.74 2.99
N THR A 5 32.43 2.21 2.04
CA THR A 5 31.08 2.70 2.28
C THR A 5 30.19 1.48 2.17
N GLU A 6 29.56 1.10 3.27
CA GLU A 6 28.51 0.08 3.31
C GLU A 6 27.32 0.61 2.52
N GLU A 7 27.05 0.00 1.37
CA GLU A 7 25.89 0.31 0.55
C GLU A 7 24.68 -0.35 1.22
N LEU A 8 23.81 0.48 1.81
CA LEU A 8 22.50 0.03 2.27
C LEU A 8 21.73 -0.45 1.05
N GLU A 9 21.50 -1.76 0.98
CA GLU A 9 20.63 -2.40 0.00
C GLU A 9 19.19 -2.02 0.34
N VAL A 10 18.78 -0.85 -0.15
CA VAL A 10 17.37 -0.43 -0.09
C VAL A 10 16.65 -1.26 -1.14
N ASP A 11 15.73 -2.10 -0.72
CA ASP A 11 14.84 -2.88 -1.60
C ASP A 11 13.94 -1.89 -2.39
N TYR A 12 14.44 -1.40 -3.52
CA TYR A 12 13.81 -0.42 -4.42
C TYR A 12 12.65 -1.02 -5.25
N GLU A 13 12.12 -2.20 -4.89
CA GLU A 13 11.07 -2.87 -5.65
C GLU A 13 9.66 -2.31 -5.38
N ASP A 14 9.47 -1.45 -4.36
CA ASP A 14 8.16 -0.87 -4.04
C ASP A 14 7.82 0.40 -4.85
N GLU A 15 8.79 1.04 -5.52
CA GLU A 15 8.55 2.32 -6.23
C GLU A 15 8.13 2.12 -7.71
N TYR A 16 8.52 1.02 -8.35
CA TYR A 16 8.24 0.77 -9.77
C TYR A 16 6.80 0.28 -10.04
N VAL A 17 6.12 -0.28 -9.04
CA VAL A 17 4.80 -0.92 -9.23
C VAL A 17 3.65 0.10 -9.26
N ILE A 18 3.81 1.28 -8.66
CA ILE A 18 2.76 2.30 -8.57
C ILE A 18 2.79 3.27 -9.77
N ALA A 19 3.96 3.53 -10.36
CA ALA A 19 4.09 4.48 -11.48
C ALA A 19 3.46 3.98 -12.78
N SER A 20 3.32 2.66 -12.97
CA SER A 20 2.65 2.11 -14.17
C SER A 20 1.11 2.16 -14.09
N LEU A 21 0.54 2.50 -12.92
CA LEU A 21 -0.91 2.55 -12.69
C LEU A 21 -1.63 3.68 -13.46
N ALA A 22 -0.89 4.69 -13.92
CA ALA A 22 -1.46 5.79 -14.71
C ALA A 22 -1.75 5.39 -16.16
N GLN A 23 -1.23 4.26 -16.63
CA GLN A 23 -1.35 3.85 -18.01
C GLN A 23 -1.73 2.36 -18.11
N GLN A 24 -3.02 2.18 -18.40
CA GLN A 24 -3.60 1.04 -19.12
C GLN A 24 -4.14 -0.14 -18.28
N ASN A 25 -5.48 -0.23 -18.33
CA ASN A 25 -6.28 -1.44 -18.51
C ASN A 25 -5.63 -2.78 -18.13
N ALA A 26 -6.14 -3.34 -17.02
CA ALA A 26 -6.34 -4.76 -16.80
C ALA A 26 -5.14 -5.68 -17.07
N THR A 27 -4.20 -5.83 -16.14
CA THR A 27 -3.67 -7.17 -15.76
C THR A 27 -2.79 -7.17 -14.51
N LYS A 28 -3.04 -8.18 -13.66
CA LYS A 28 -2.12 -8.92 -12.77
C LYS A 28 -1.22 -8.12 -11.81
N ILE A 29 -1.74 -7.96 -10.60
CA ILE A 29 -0.94 -7.79 -9.38
C ILE A 29 -0.11 -9.08 -9.19
N ALA A 30 1.19 -9.04 -9.44
CA ALA A 30 2.11 -10.09 -9.03
C ALA A 30 2.41 -9.89 -7.54
N LEU A 31 1.87 -10.78 -6.71
CA LEU A 31 2.07 -10.79 -5.26
C LEU A 31 3.42 -11.45 -4.95
N PRO A 32 4.29 -10.87 -4.11
CA PRO A 32 5.22 -11.69 -3.33
C PRO A 32 4.39 -12.61 -2.43
N GLU A 33 4.81 -13.87 -2.31
CA GLU A 33 4.08 -14.88 -1.54
C GLU A 33 3.89 -14.36 -0.11
N SER A 34 2.64 -14.17 0.27
CA SER A 34 2.24 -13.92 1.65
C SER A 34 2.81 -15.05 2.50
N SER A 35 3.58 -14.71 3.53
CA SER A 35 4.02 -15.70 4.52
C SER A 35 2.79 -16.47 5.02
N ASP A 36 2.80 -17.80 4.85
CA ASP A 36 1.70 -18.70 5.24
C ASP A 36 1.26 -18.40 6.69
N GLY A 37 0.15 -17.68 6.84
CA GLY A 37 -0.40 -17.29 8.15
C GLY A 37 -0.84 -15.84 8.30
N GLU A 38 -0.54 -14.94 7.35
CA GLU A 38 -0.98 -13.54 7.44
C GLU A 38 -2.44 -13.36 6.99
N GLN A 39 -3.29 -12.82 7.87
CA GLN A 39 -4.70 -12.58 7.58
C GLN A 39 -4.95 -11.12 7.16
N LEU A 40 -5.88 -10.92 6.21
CA LEU A 40 -6.35 -9.59 5.81
C LEU A 40 -6.84 -8.81 7.05
N PRO A 41 -6.24 -7.65 7.37
CA PRO A 41 -6.73 -6.81 8.45
C PRO A 41 -8.15 -6.31 8.22
N SER A 42 -8.88 -6.08 9.30
CA SER A 42 -10.22 -5.49 9.22
C SER A 42 -10.14 -4.05 8.70
N ILE A 43 -10.87 -3.77 7.63
CA ILE A 43 -10.92 -2.44 7.01
C ILE A 43 -12.17 -1.73 7.51
N VAL A 44 -11.96 -0.58 8.14
CA VAL A 44 -13.02 0.36 8.53
C VAL A 44 -13.17 1.40 7.43
N HIS A 45 -14.38 1.55 6.92
CA HIS A 45 -14.71 2.54 5.90
C HIS A 45 -15.38 3.74 6.58
N GLY A 46 -14.83 4.94 6.39
CA GLY A 46 -15.44 6.18 6.86
C GLY A 46 -16.62 6.60 6.00
N GLU A 47 -17.41 7.53 6.54
CA GLU A 47 -18.45 8.21 5.77
C GLU A 47 -17.83 9.05 4.64
N PRO A 48 -18.37 8.99 3.41
CA PRO A 48 -17.93 9.85 2.33
C PRO A 48 -18.19 11.33 2.65
N ILE A 49 -17.21 12.18 2.40
CA ILE A 49 -17.36 13.64 2.45
C ILE A 49 -17.28 14.21 1.03
N THR A 50 -18.08 15.23 0.72
CA THR A 50 -18.06 15.88 -0.60
C THR A 50 -17.72 17.35 -0.45
N ASP A 51 -16.71 17.81 -1.19
CA ASP A 51 -16.37 19.23 -1.36
C ASP A 51 -16.24 19.54 -2.85
N ARG A 52 -16.91 20.60 -3.33
CA ARG A 52 -16.86 21.06 -4.74
C ARG A 52 -17.00 19.94 -5.78
N ARG A 53 -17.96 19.02 -5.58
CA ARG A 53 -18.21 17.80 -6.40
C ARG A 53 -17.15 16.71 -6.31
N SER A 54 -16.05 16.93 -5.60
CA SER A 54 -15.10 15.87 -5.24
C SER A 54 -15.60 15.14 -4.01
N THR A 55 -15.67 13.81 -4.08
CA THR A 55 -16.05 12.96 -2.94
C THR A 55 -14.84 12.19 -2.46
N PHE A 56 -14.58 12.26 -1.16
CA PHE A 56 -13.47 11.60 -0.48
C PHE A 56 -14.02 10.59 0.52
N GLN A 57 -13.49 9.37 0.49
CA GLN A 57 -13.82 8.35 1.47
C GLN A 57 -12.54 7.79 2.08
N ALA A 58 -12.44 7.86 3.41
CA ALA A 58 -11.30 7.31 4.13
C ALA A 58 -11.47 5.80 4.34
N HIS A 59 -10.36 5.06 4.22
CA HIS A 59 -10.27 3.64 4.51
C HIS A 59 -9.10 3.40 5.47
N LEU A 60 -9.39 2.79 6.62
CA LEU A 60 -8.41 2.56 7.67
C LEU A 60 -8.33 1.08 8.03
N ALA A 61 -7.12 0.58 8.23
CA ALA A 61 -6.89 -0.78 8.71
C ALA A 61 -5.68 -0.81 9.66
N PRO A 62 -5.74 -1.57 10.76
CA PRO A 62 -4.57 -1.79 11.61
C PRO A 62 -3.58 -2.70 10.88
N VAL A 63 -2.31 -2.30 10.81
CA VAL A 63 -1.26 -3.08 10.14
C VAL A 63 -0.04 -3.20 11.05
N VAL A 64 0.62 -4.36 10.99
CA VAL A 64 1.87 -4.64 11.73
C VAL A 64 3.05 -4.98 10.81
N THR A 65 2.76 -5.24 9.54
CA THR A 65 3.75 -5.60 8.50
C THR A 65 3.43 -4.86 7.20
N THR A 66 4.41 -4.79 6.30
CA THR A 66 4.20 -4.29 4.93
C THR A 66 3.34 -5.25 4.10
N GLY A 67 3.37 -6.56 4.38
CA GLY A 67 2.51 -7.56 3.75
C GLY A 67 1.02 -7.25 3.96
N GLN A 68 0.62 -6.93 5.19
CA GLN A 68 -0.75 -6.49 5.49
C GLN A 68 -1.16 -5.23 4.74
N VAL A 69 -0.25 -4.26 4.55
CA VAL A 69 -0.53 -3.06 3.74
C VAL A 69 -0.87 -3.45 2.30
N LYS A 70 -0.07 -4.34 1.70
CA LYS A 70 -0.31 -4.86 0.35
C LYS A 70 -1.66 -5.59 0.26
N MET A 71 -2.00 -6.42 1.25
CA MET A 71 -3.29 -7.12 1.31
C MET A 71 -4.49 -6.16 1.38
N VAL A 72 -4.42 -5.11 2.22
CA VAL A 72 -5.47 -4.10 2.35
C VAL A 72 -5.66 -3.35 1.04
N LEU A 73 -4.58 -2.89 0.40
CA LEU A 73 -4.65 -2.21 -0.89
C LEU A 73 -5.27 -3.13 -1.96
N CYS A 74 -4.80 -4.37 -2.07
CA CYS A 74 -5.38 -5.35 -2.99
C CYS A 74 -6.88 -5.53 -2.76
N LYS A 75 -7.32 -5.59 -1.51
CA LYS A 75 -8.74 -5.71 -1.17
C LYS A 75 -9.53 -4.47 -1.56
N LEU A 76 -9.02 -3.27 -1.28
CA LEU A 76 -9.69 -2.00 -1.62
C LEU A 76 -9.84 -1.84 -3.14
N TYR A 77 -8.80 -2.17 -3.90
CA TYR A 77 -8.83 -2.09 -5.36
C TYR A 77 -9.76 -3.11 -6.05
N GLN A 78 -10.31 -4.11 -5.34
CA GLN A 78 -11.42 -4.92 -5.87
C GLN A 78 -12.71 -4.11 -6.03
N ASN A 79 -12.86 -3.00 -5.30
CA ASN A 79 -13.99 -2.11 -5.46
C ASN A 79 -13.75 -1.17 -6.65
N LYS A 80 -14.60 -1.29 -7.67
CA LYS A 80 -14.52 -0.47 -8.88
C LYS A 80 -14.53 1.04 -8.59
N LYS A 81 -15.29 1.50 -7.58
CA LYS A 81 -15.36 2.93 -7.23
C LYS A 81 -14.02 3.48 -6.75
N ILE A 82 -13.27 2.67 -6.01
CA ILE A 82 -11.93 3.02 -5.51
C ILE A 82 -10.95 2.89 -6.67
N ALA A 83 -10.92 1.75 -7.37
CA ALA A 83 -9.99 1.51 -8.46
C ALA A 83 -10.07 2.57 -9.59
N SER A 84 -11.26 3.10 -9.87
CA SER A 84 -11.46 4.13 -10.88
C SER A 84 -11.50 5.56 -10.32
N ALA A 85 -11.19 5.76 -9.05
CA ALA A 85 -11.17 7.10 -8.46
C ALA A 85 -10.06 7.96 -9.10
N THR A 86 -10.28 9.26 -9.21
CA THR A 86 -9.29 10.19 -9.78
C THR A 86 -7.96 10.13 -9.04
N HIS A 87 -8.00 9.98 -7.70
CA HIS A 87 -6.83 9.80 -6.86
C HIS A 87 -7.12 8.75 -5.79
N ASN A 88 -6.18 7.81 -5.61
CA ASN A 88 -6.15 6.86 -4.51
C ASN A 88 -4.88 7.08 -3.70
N ILE A 89 -4.96 7.96 -2.70
CA ILE A 89 -3.82 8.33 -1.86
C ILE A 89 -3.83 7.43 -0.62
N TYR A 90 -2.66 6.93 -0.21
CA TYR A 90 -2.52 6.12 1.00
C TYR A 90 -1.24 6.48 1.76
N SER A 91 -1.23 6.13 3.04
CA SER A 91 -0.05 6.23 3.90
C SER A 91 -0.15 5.17 5.00
N TYR A 92 0.99 4.75 5.55
CA TYR A 92 1.02 3.79 6.64
C TYR A 92 2.23 4.06 7.53
N ARG A 93 2.16 3.56 8.77
CA ARG A 93 3.26 3.56 9.73
C ARG A 93 3.14 2.32 10.59
N TYR A 94 4.25 1.63 10.83
CA TYR A 94 4.33 0.50 11.74
C TYR A 94 5.59 0.62 12.60
N THR A 95 5.53 0.07 13.82
CA THR A 95 6.67 0.07 14.74
C THR A 95 7.32 -1.31 14.68
N SER A 96 8.58 -1.37 14.24
CA SER A 96 9.38 -2.59 14.32
C SER A 96 9.95 -2.72 15.73
N THR A 97 9.66 -3.82 16.41
CA THR A 97 10.22 -4.12 17.74
C THR A 97 11.72 -4.46 17.70
N LYS A 98 12.32 -4.56 16.50
CA LYS A 98 13.75 -4.85 16.30
C LYS A 98 14.66 -3.61 16.24
N GLY A 99 14.15 -2.39 16.45
CA GLY A 99 14.94 -1.16 16.38
C GLY A 99 14.77 -0.28 17.62
N ALA A 100 15.73 -0.38 18.53
CA ALA A 100 16.08 0.73 19.41
C ALA A 100 16.47 1.94 18.55
N ILE A 101 16.07 3.14 18.99
CA ILE A 101 16.54 4.44 18.47
C ILE A 101 18.04 4.61 18.65
#